data_AF-A0AAW2TMV6-F1
#
_entry.id   AF-A0AAW2TMV6-F1
#
_cell.length_a   1.000
_cell.length_b   1.000
_cell.length_c   1.000
_cell.angle_alpha   90.00
_cell.angle_beta   90.00
_cell.angle_gamma   90.00
#
_symmetry.space_group_name_H-M   'P 1'
#
loop_
_entity.id
_entity.type
_entity.pdbx_description
1 polymer ?
#
loop_
_entity_poly.entity_id
_entity_poly.type
_entity_poly.pdbx_seq_one_letter_code
_entity_poly.pdbx_strand_id
1 'polypeptide(L)'
;MTAKVKQFEDRVMEFFNPNSSDSSSHPSGCLIVASNSLDSRSGMQILRPFLEKGLKVTAIFPDLNYLFKNTPAQAWYNQLILGNVNPREVPLGQNLSNLLRLGLLYRFGGIYLDTNIIVLKSFRGLKNSIGAQTIDLDTEKWSRLNNAVMIFDEGHPLLYKFI
;
A
#
# COMPACT_ATOMS: atom_id res chain seq x y z
N MET A 1 0.63 16.54 23.36
CA MET A 1 -0.64 16.25 22.66
C MET A 1 -0.62 14.77 22.31
N THR A 2 -1.37 13.95 23.06
CA THR A 2 -1.40 12.49 22.91
C THR A 2 -2.17 12.15 21.62
N ALA A 3 -1.46 11.63 20.62
CA ALA A 3 -2.09 11.23 19.36
C ALA A 3 -2.95 9.97 19.62
N LYS A 4 -4.27 10.12 19.65
CA LYS A 4 -5.19 8.98 19.50
C LYS A 4 -5.25 8.64 18.02
N VAL A 5 -4.97 7.39 17.65
CA VAL A 5 -5.12 6.85 16.29
C VAL A 5 -6.62 6.81 15.95
N LYS A 6 -7.20 7.99 15.69
CA LYS A 6 -8.59 8.17 15.24
C LYS A 6 -8.67 8.74 13.82
N GLN A 7 -7.54 9.08 13.23
CA GLN A 7 -7.49 9.77 11.95
C GLN A 7 -6.56 8.99 11.02
N PHE A 8 -7.03 7.81 10.61
CA PHE A 8 -6.54 7.21 9.38
C PHE A 8 -7.20 8.00 8.25
N GLU A 9 -6.43 8.80 7.53
CA GLU A 9 -6.88 9.30 6.23
C GLU A 9 -7.05 8.09 5.31
N ASP A 10 -8.20 7.98 4.67
CA ASP A 10 -8.49 6.91 3.74
C ASP A 10 -7.45 6.90 2.62
N ARG A 11 -6.66 5.85 2.55
CA ARG A 11 -5.71 5.65 1.46
C ARG A 11 -6.09 4.38 0.76
N VAL A 12 -6.78 4.55 -0.36
CA VAL A 12 -7.06 3.43 -1.26
C VAL A 12 -5.71 2.81 -1.61
N MET A 13 -5.59 1.51 -1.38
CA MET A 13 -4.42 0.75 -1.81
C MET A 13 -4.91 -0.15 -2.93
N GLU A 14 -4.03 -0.49 -3.84
CA GLU A 14 -4.32 -1.52 -4.80
C GLU A 14 -3.39 -2.66 -4.51
N PHE A 15 -3.98 -3.84 -4.31
CA PHE A 15 -3.28 -5.09 -4.10
C PHE A 15 -3.57 -5.98 -5.30
N PHE A 16 -2.57 -6.70 -5.81
CA PHE A 16 -2.79 -7.67 -6.89
C PHE A 16 -2.20 -9.02 -6.49
N ASN A 17 -3.04 -10.07 -6.47
CA ASN A 17 -2.57 -11.45 -6.35
C ASN A 17 -2.06 -11.93 -7.73
N PRO A 18 -0.76 -12.26 -7.87
CA PRO A 18 -0.13 -12.54 -9.16
C PRO A 18 -0.49 -13.90 -9.79
N ASN A 19 -1.29 -14.74 -9.13
CA ASN A 19 -1.60 -16.11 -9.61
C ASN A 19 -2.59 -16.18 -10.78
N SER A 20 -2.62 -15.18 -11.65
CA SER A 20 -3.59 -15.18 -12.75
C SER A 20 -3.03 -14.59 -14.04
N SER A 21 -3.06 -15.43 -15.07
CA SER A 21 -2.20 -15.36 -16.25
C SER A 21 -2.86 -14.76 -17.48
N ASP A 22 -3.98 -14.02 -17.35
CA ASP A 22 -4.66 -13.50 -18.53
C ASP A 22 -5.17 -12.06 -18.37
N SER A 23 -5.13 -11.30 -19.47
CA SER A 23 -4.94 -9.84 -19.48
C SER A 23 -6.06 -9.03 -20.14
N SER A 24 -6.25 -7.82 -19.59
CA SER A 24 -6.63 -6.58 -20.29
C SER A 24 -6.11 -5.35 -19.52
N SER A 25 -5.94 -5.45 -18.20
CA SER A 25 -4.76 -4.90 -17.49
C SER A 25 -4.39 -5.75 -16.27
N HIS A 26 -5.40 -6.23 -15.51
CA HIS A 26 -5.35 -7.35 -14.54
C HIS A 26 -6.75 -8.00 -14.32
N PRO A 27 -7.39 -8.63 -15.33
CA PRO A 27 -8.80 -9.10 -15.26
C PRO A 27 -9.09 -10.16 -14.20
N SER A 28 -8.06 -10.78 -13.65
CA SER A 28 -8.16 -11.82 -12.63
C SER A 28 -7.54 -11.39 -11.29
N GLY A 29 -6.94 -10.20 -11.25
CA GLY A 29 -6.53 -9.52 -10.03
C GLY A 29 -7.72 -9.03 -9.20
N CYS A 30 -7.51 -8.91 -7.89
CA CYS A 30 -8.52 -8.38 -6.96
C CYS A 30 -8.00 -7.10 -6.33
N LEU A 31 -8.58 -5.96 -6.68
CA LEU A 31 -8.26 -4.66 -6.13
C LEU A 31 -8.71 -4.58 -4.66
N ILE A 32 -7.77 -4.50 -3.73
CA ILE A 32 -8.06 -4.35 -2.29
C ILE A 32 -7.71 -2.95 -1.81
N VAL A 33 -8.75 -2.19 -1.50
CA VAL A 33 -8.71 -0.82 -1.00
C VAL A 33 -8.52 -0.80 0.52
N ALA A 34 -7.31 -0.51 1.01
CA ALA A 34 -7.05 -0.43 2.45
C ALA A 34 -7.61 0.86 3.09
N SER A 35 -8.91 0.90 3.36
CA SER A 35 -9.61 2.09 3.85
C SER A 35 -10.62 1.74 4.93
N ASN A 36 -10.54 2.47 6.05
CA ASN A 36 -11.49 2.34 7.15
C ASN A 36 -12.89 2.86 6.78
N SER A 37 -12.98 3.98 6.05
CA SER A 37 -14.29 4.54 5.69
C SER A 37 -15.00 3.73 4.60
N LEU A 38 -14.22 3.14 3.67
CA LEU A 38 -14.76 2.35 2.58
C LEU A 38 -15.07 0.90 2.99
N ASP A 39 -14.48 0.40 4.08
CA ASP A 39 -14.87 -0.88 4.69
C ASP A 39 -16.20 -0.73 5.47
N SER A 40 -17.26 -0.42 4.73
CA SER A 40 -18.58 -0.16 5.26
C SER A 40 -19.66 -0.40 4.20
N ARG A 41 -20.94 -0.47 4.62
CA ARG A 41 -22.07 -0.57 3.69
C ARG A 41 -22.12 0.61 2.71
N SER A 42 -21.85 1.83 3.17
CA SER A 42 -21.81 3.01 2.31
C SER A 42 -20.61 2.99 1.38
N GLY A 43 -19.45 2.52 1.85
CA GLY A 43 -18.26 2.31 1.02
C GLY A 43 -18.50 1.31 -0.11
N MET A 44 -19.21 0.21 0.17
CA MET A 44 -19.61 -0.76 -0.86
C MET A 44 -20.54 -0.16 -1.91
N GLN A 45 -21.40 0.81 -1.55
CA GLN A 45 -22.19 1.54 -2.54
C GLN A 45 -21.32 2.42 -3.45
N ILE A 46 -20.27 3.03 -2.90
CA ILE A 46 -19.28 3.80 -3.68
C ILE A 46 -18.49 2.88 -4.63
N LEU A 47 -18.16 1.66 -4.21
CA LEU A 47 -17.41 0.69 -5.01
C LEU A 47 -18.27 -0.07 -6.04
N ARG A 48 -19.59 -0.05 -5.88
CA ARG A 48 -20.55 -0.78 -6.74
C ARG A 48 -20.37 -0.53 -8.24
N PRO A 49 -20.14 0.69 -8.75
CA PRO A 49 -19.95 0.92 -10.17
C PRO A 49 -18.74 0.18 -10.77
N PHE A 50 -17.70 -0.10 -9.96
CA PHE A 50 -16.53 -0.87 -10.40
C PHE A 50 -16.86 -2.36 -10.49
N LEU A 51 -17.60 -2.88 -9.50
CA LEU A 51 -18.11 -4.26 -9.50
C LEU A 51 -19.02 -4.54 -10.70
N GLU A 52 -19.94 -3.61 -11.00
CA GLU A 52 -20.86 -3.72 -12.15
C GLU A 52 -20.13 -3.69 -13.50
N LYS A 53 -18.93 -3.11 -13.55
CA LYS A 53 -18.02 -3.17 -14.71
C LYS A 53 -17.17 -4.44 -14.76
N GLY A 54 -17.39 -5.39 -13.86
CA GLY A 54 -16.68 -6.66 -13.80
C GLY A 54 -15.32 -6.61 -13.09
N LEU A 55 -14.95 -5.49 -12.46
CA LEU A 55 -13.74 -5.40 -11.65
C LEU A 55 -13.99 -6.09 -10.31
N LYS A 56 -13.03 -6.91 -9.86
CA LYS A 56 -13.05 -7.46 -8.49
C LYS A 56 -12.44 -6.43 -7.56
N VAL A 57 -13.27 -5.69 -6.84
CA VAL A 57 -12.82 -4.69 -5.86
C VAL A 57 -13.47 -4.92 -4.50
N THR A 58 -12.70 -4.73 -3.44
CA THR A 58 -13.20 -4.68 -2.07
C THR A 58 -12.43 -3.65 -1.27
N ALA A 59 -13.02 -3.14 -0.19
CA ALA A 59 -12.29 -2.37 0.80
C ALA A 59 -12.11 -3.19 2.08
N ILE A 60 -10.99 -2.97 2.77
CA ILE A 60 -10.71 -3.57 4.07
C ILE A 60 -10.12 -2.52 5.00
N PHE A 61 -10.51 -2.55 6.27
CA PHE A 61 -9.77 -1.88 7.32
C PHE A 61 -8.57 -2.75 7.72
N PRO A 62 -7.32 -2.31 7.47
CA PRO A 62 -6.15 -3.15 7.70
C PRO A 62 -5.88 -3.38 9.19
N ASP A 63 -5.62 -4.64 9.57
CA ASP A 63 -5.16 -4.99 10.92
C ASP A 63 -3.66 -4.67 11.07
N LEU A 64 -3.37 -3.48 11.57
CA LEU A 64 -2.01 -3.01 11.81
C LEU A 64 -1.23 -3.86 12.82
N ASN A 65 -1.90 -4.53 13.78
CA ASN A 65 -1.22 -5.44 14.71
C ASN A 65 -0.67 -6.64 13.95
N TYR A 66 -1.48 -7.23 13.06
CA TYR A 66 -1.05 -8.33 12.21
C TYR A 66 0.07 -7.91 11.25
N LEU A 67 -0.08 -6.75 10.60
CA LEU A 67 0.91 -6.26 9.63
C LEU A 67 2.28 -6.06 10.27
N PHE A 68 2.34 -5.48 11.48
CA PHE A 68 3.62 -5.14 12.10
C PHE A 68 4.18 -6.18 13.07
N LYS A 69 3.44 -7.26 13.41
CA LYS A 69 3.93 -8.33 14.29
C LYS A 69 5.28 -8.90 13.84
N ASN A 70 6.27 -9.08 14.72
CA ASN A 70 7.60 -9.59 14.38
C ASN A 70 8.33 -8.80 13.27
N THR A 71 7.98 -7.52 13.08
CA THR A 71 8.71 -6.59 12.20
C THR A 71 9.39 -5.49 13.04
N PRO A 72 10.40 -4.78 12.52
CA PRO A 72 11.05 -3.70 13.28
C PRO A 72 10.08 -2.59 13.72
N ALA A 73 9.01 -2.35 12.95
CA ALA A 73 7.98 -1.36 13.27
C ALA A 73 7.08 -1.74 14.46
N GLN A 74 7.09 -2.99 14.95
CA GLN A 74 6.19 -3.42 16.02
C GLN A 74 6.36 -2.57 17.29
N ALA A 75 7.60 -2.34 17.73
CA ALA A 75 7.88 -1.58 18.93
C ALA A 75 7.43 -0.11 18.80
N TRP A 76 7.67 0.49 17.64
CA TRP A 76 7.21 1.85 17.33
C TRP A 76 5.68 1.94 17.32
N TYR A 77 5.00 1.00 16.66
CA TYR A 77 3.54 0.97 16.60
C TYR A 77 2.91 0.76 17.99
N ASN A 78 3.51 -0.08 18.84
CA ASN A 78 3.06 -0.26 20.23
C ASN A 78 3.17 1.05 21.03
N GLN A 79 4.24 1.83 20.85
CA GLN A 79 4.34 3.15 21.48
C GLN A 79 3.32 4.14 20.91
N LEU A 80 3.03 4.03 19.61
CA LEU A 80 2.06 4.89 18.95
C LEU A 80 0.64 4.69 19.50
N ILE A 81 0.17 3.45 19.65
CA ILE A 81 -1.16 3.15 20.19
C ILE A 81 -1.31 3.59 21.65
N LEU A 82 -0.21 3.61 22.41
CA LEU A 82 -0.16 4.13 23.78
C LEU A 82 -0.14 5.67 23.82
N GLY A 83 -0.01 6.33 22.66
CA GLY A 83 0.06 7.79 22.55
C GLY A 83 1.41 8.39 22.96
N ASN A 84 2.47 7.56 23.00
CA ASN A 84 3.81 7.94 23.45
C ASN A 84 4.73 8.37 22.29
N VAL A 85 4.25 8.35 21.04
CA VAL A 85 5.02 8.77 19.88
C VAL A 85 4.71 10.23 19.56
N ASN A 86 5.76 11.05 19.51
CA ASN A 86 5.69 12.40 18.96
C ASN A 86 6.05 12.35 17.47
N PRO A 87 5.13 12.67 16.55
CA PRO A 87 5.39 12.63 15.10
C PRO A 87 6.45 13.64 14.62
N ARG A 88 6.86 14.59 15.48
CA ARG A 88 7.79 15.68 15.15
C ARG A 88 7.35 16.38 13.86
N GLU A 89 8.23 16.48 12.87
CA GLU A 89 8.03 17.26 11.63
C GLU A 89 7.17 16.53 10.59
N VAL A 90 7.15 15.20 10.60
CA VAL A 90 6.41 14.42 9.59
C VAL A 90 5.03 14.04 10.16
N PRO A 91 3.93 14.41 9.48
CA PRO A 91 2.59 14.07 9.95
C PRO A 91 2.42 12.58 10.26
N LEU A 92 1.77 12.26 11.37
CA LEU A 92 1.57 10.88 11.80
C LEU A 92 0.88 10.03 10.71
N GLY A 93 -0.14 10.58 10.05
CA GLY A 93 -0.83 9.91 8.96
C GLY A 93 0.12 9.54 7.81
N GLN A 94 1.09 10.39 7.49
CA GLN A 94 2.08 10.11 6.46
C GLN A 94 3.04 8.99 6.87
N ASN A 95 3.55 9.03 8.10
CA ASN A 95 4.41 7.95 8.63
C ASN A 95 3.68 6.62 8.66
N LEU A 96 2.43 6.61 9.13
CA LEU A 96 1.62 5.41 9.19
C LEU A 96 1.33 4.86 7.79
N SER A 97 1.09 5.74 6.81
CA SER A 97 0.88 5.34 5.42
C SER A 97 2.13 4.74 4.79
N ASN A 98 3.31 5.30 5.09
CA ASN A 98 4.60 4.75 4.67
C ASN A 98 4.84 3.35 5.25
N LEU A 99 4.45 3.10 6.50
CA LEU A 99 4.56 1.77 7.11
C LEU A 99 3.50 0.80 6.58
N LEU A 100 2.27 1.26 6.40
CA LEU A 100 1.17 0.42 5.92
C LEU A 100 1.48 -0.20 4.55
N ARG A 101 2.01 0.59 3.60
CA ARG A 101 2.39 0.06 2.27
C ARG A 101 3.46 -1.03 2.35
N LEU A 102 4.45 -0.87 3.23
CA LEU A 102 5.51 -1.84 3.42
C LEU A 102 4.99 -3.09 4.14
N GLY A 103 4.16 -2.92 5.17
CA GLY A 103 3.56 -4.01 5.93
C GLY A 103 2.65 -4.88 5.07
N LEU A 104 1.81 -4.29 4.21
CA LEU A 104 0.96 -5.03 3.29
C LEU A 104 1.76 -5.86 2.30
N LEU A 105 2.74 -5.26 1.63
CA LEU A 105 3.62 -5.99 0.71
C LEU A 105 4.44 -7.07 1.42
N TYR A 106 4.93 -6.81 2.63
CA TYR A 106 5.71 -7.79 3.37
C TYR A 106 4.85 -9.00 3.77
N ARG A 107 3.57 -8.79 4.11
CA ARG A 107 2.65 -9.84 4.55
C ARG A 107 1.99 -10.62 3.43
N PHE A 108 1.78 -10.00 2.29
CA PHE A 108 0.93 -10.58 1.26
C PHE A 108 1.63 -10.62 -0.11
N GLY A 109 2.75 -9.91 -0.28
CA GLY A 109 3.41 -9.75 -1.57
C GLY A 109 2.60 -8.86 -2.52
N GLY A 110 2.69 -9.11 -3.82
CA GLY A 110 1.87 -8.44 -4.84
C GLY A 110 2.40 -7.08 -5.25
N ILE A 111 1.46 -6.21 -5.63
CA ILE A 111 1.70 -4.86 -6.15
C ILE A 111 1.03 -3.88 -5.20
N TYR A 112 1.70 -2.80 -4.86
CA TYR A 112 1.16 -1.63 -4.17
C TYR A 112 1.15 -0.44 -5.13
N LEU A 113 0.04 0.31 -5.15
CA LEU A 113 -0.11 1.55 -5.90
C LEU A 113 -0.73 2.64 -5.02
N ASP A 114 -0.22 3.86 -5.16
CA ASP A 114 -0.90 5.07 -4.68
C ASP A 114 -2.13 5.37 -5.55
N THR A 115 -3.13 6.02 -4.95
CA THR A 115 -4.45 6.29 -5.54
C THR A 115 -4.45 7.31 -6.67
N ASN A 116 -3.38 8.08 -6.77
CA ASN A 116 -3.19 9.16 -7.73
C ASN A 116 -2.31 8.73 -8.92
N ILE A 117 -2.16 7.42 -9.13
CA ILE A 117 -1.43 6.85 -10.26
C ILE A 117 -2.42 6.35 -11.32
N ILE A 118 -2.11 6.64 -12.60
CA ILE A 118 -2.81 6.06 -13.73
C ILE A 118 -1.89 5.01 -14.37
N VAL A 119 -2.37 3.78 -14.45
CA VAL A 119 -1.63 2.67 -15.06
C VAL A 119 -1.86 2.65 -16.57
N LEU A 120 -0.80 2.92 -17.35
CA LEU A 120 -0.88 2.95 -18.81
C LEU A 120 -0.52 1.61 -19.47
N LYS A 121 0.24 0.76 -18.79
CA LYS A 121 0.70 -0.54 -19.27
C LYS A 121 0.67 -1.57 -18.15
N SER A 122 0.53 -2.84 -18.52
CA SER A 122 0.52 -3.94 -17.55
C SER A 122 1.86 -4.06 -16.82
N PHE A 123 1.80 -4.41 -15.54
CA PHE A 123 2.98 -4.75 -14.72
C PHE A 123 3.49 -6.19 -14.96
N ARG A 124 2.94 -6.93 -15.93
CA ARG A 124 3.34 -8.30 -16.25
C ARG A 124 4.86 -8.40 -16.47
N GLY A 125 5.49 -9.36 -15.79
CA GLY A 125 6.92 -9.62 -15.88
C GLY A 125 7.78 -8.80 -14.91
N LEU A 126 7.20 -7.81 -14.21
CA LEU A 126 7.89 -7.11 -13.13
C LEU A 126 7.85 -7.94 -11.85
N LYS A 127 8.96 -7.91 -11.10
CA LYS A 127 9.13 -8.65 -9.86
C LYS A 127 10.16 -7.95 -8.99
N ASN A 128 9.90 -7.81 -7.68
CA ASN A 128 10.82 -7.18 -6.72
C ASN A 128 11.34 -5.82 -7.22
N SER A 129 10.42 -4.98 -7.68
CA SER A 129 10.66 -3.73 -8.40
C SER A 129 10.07 -2.53 -7.65
N ILE A 130 10.72 -1.37 -7.76
CA ILE A 130 10.27 -0.08 -7.20
C ILE A 130 10.26 0.95 -8.32
N GLY A 131 9.24 1.81 -8.35
CA GLY A 131 9.17 2.91 -9.30
C GLY A 131 10.28 3.95 -9.09
N ALA A 132 10.88 4.41 -10.18
CA ALA A 132 11.76 5.58 -10.18
C ALA A 132 10.96 6.84 -10.54
N GLN A 133 11.20 7.94 -9.81
CA GLN A 133 10.52 9.22 -10.04
C GLN A 133 11.32 10.17 -10.91
N THR A 134 12.64 10.14 -10.80
CA THR A 134 13.51 11.09 -11.51
C THR A 134 14.59 10.32 -12.24
N ILE A 135 14.72 10.64 -13.52
CA ILE A 135 15.87 10.30 -14.35
C ILE A 135 16.67 11.59 -14.56
N ASP A 136 17.97 11.50 -14.37
CA ASP A 136 18.90 12.54 -14.78
C ASP A 136 18.95 12.53 -16.32
N LEU A 137 18.60 13.65 -16.95
CA LEU A 137 18.46 13.71 -18.42
C LEU A 137 19.81 13.71 -19.16
N ASP A 138 20.88 14.09 -18.48
CA ASP A 138 22.21 14.16 -19.07
C ASP A 138 22.92 12.80 -19.03
N THR A 139 22.66 12.01 -17.99
CA THR A 139 23.30 10.71 -17.74
C THR A 139 22.39 9.52 -17.94
N GLU A 140 21.09 9.74 -18.14
CA GLU A 140 20.02 8.73 -18.19
C GLU A 140 19.95 7.84 -16.93
N LYS A 141 20.53 8.29 -15.81
CA LYS A 141 20.54 7.53 -14.57
C LYS A 141 19.34 7.88 -13.70
N TRP A 142 18.71 6.84 -13.15
CA TRP A 142 17.68 7.00 -12.13
C TRP A 142 18.30 7.55 -10.85
N SER A 143 17.85 8.73 -10.41
CA SER A 143 18.42 9.44 -9.26
C SER A 143 17.55 9.38 -8.02
N ARG A 144 16.25 9.05 -8.17
CA ARG A 144 15.31 8.98 -7.04
C ARG A 144 14.28 7.87 -7.22
N LEU A 145 14.20 7.00 -6.21
CA LEU A 145 13.11 6.03 -6.06
C LEU A 145 11.89 6.68 -5.43
N ASN A 146 10.71 6.16 -5.74
CA ASN A 146 9.44 6.58 -5.17
C ASN A 146 8.59 5.35 -4.81
N ASN A 147 7.93 5.43 -3.67
CA ASN A 147 7.16 4.34 -3.10
C ASN A 147 5.67 4.34 -3.49
N ALA A 148 5.29 5.10 -4.51
CA ALA A 148 3.95 5.13 -5.08
C ALA A 148 3.63 3.90 -5.94
N VAL A 149 4.66 3.17 -6.41
CA VAL A 149 4.53 1.90 -7.13
C VAL A 149 5.60 0.94 -6.65
N MET A 150 5.19 -0.18 -6.06
CA MET A 150 6.11 -1.20 -5.52
C MET A 150 5.56 -2.59 -5.78
N ILE A 151 6.42 -3.52 -6.21
CA ILE A 151 6.03 -4.88 -6.60
C ILE A 151 7.00 -5.84 -5.91
N PHE A 152 6.52 -6.68 -5.00
CA PHE A 152 7.37 -7.56 -4.23
C PHE A 152 6.73 -8.91 -3.93
N ASP A 153 7.55 -9.93 -3.79
CA ASP A 153 7.12 -11.19 -3.19
C ASP A 153 6.80 -11.01 -1.70
N GLU A 154 5.93 -11.87 -1.18
CA GLU A 154 5.67 -11.97 0.25
C GLU A 154 6.97 -12.25 1.01
N GLY A 155 7.16 -11.62 2.17
CA GLY A 155 8.31 -11.86 3.03
C GLY A 155 9.64 -11.31 2.49
N HIS A 156 9.63 -10.47 1.44
CA HIS A 156 10.87 -10.03 0.80
C HIS A 156 11.83 -9.30 1.77
N PRO A 157 13.11 -9.70 1.89
CA PRO A 157 14.03 -9.16 2.90
C PRO A 157 14.27 -7.65 2.80
N LEU A 158 14.18 -7.08 1.60
CA LEU A 158 14.33 -5.64 1.40
C LEU A 158 13.19 -4.87 2.08
N LEU A 159 11.95 -5.36 2.02
CA LEU A 159 10.82 -4.73 2.70
C LEU A 159 11.02 -4.76 4.21
N TYR A 160 11.45 -5.89 4.76
CA TYR A 160 11.76 -6.01 6.19
C TYR A 160 12.79 -4.98 6.66
N LYS A 161 13.80 -4.68 5.83
CA LYS A 161 14.83 -3.67 6.14
C LYS A 161 14.31 -2.23 6.10
N PHE A 162 13.25 -1.97 5.34
CA PHE A 162 12.65 -0.64 5.21
C PHE A 162 11.50 -0.38 6.20
N ILE A 163 10.96 -1.44 6.82
CA ILE A 163 10.00 -1.38 7.94
C ILE A 163 10.76 -1.04 9.22
#